data_AF-A0A6A0HH19-F1
#
_entry.id   AF-A0A6A0HH19-F1
#
_cell.length_a   1.000
_cell.length_b   1.000
_cell.length_c   1.000
_cell.angle_alpha   90.00
_cell.angle_beta   90.00
_cell.angle_gamma   90.00
#
_symmetry.space_group_name_H-M   'P 1'
#
loop_
_entity.id
_entity.type
_entity.pdbx_description
1 polymer ?
#
loop_
_entity_poly.entity_id
_entity_poly.type
_entity_poly.pdbx_seq_one_letter_code
_entity_poly.pdbx_strand_id
1 'polypeptide(L)'
;MKLRTTFLSAKAVGTLTPTRRDTKPTPGLSLRFSTALRLCARFFLSNSSAVTYWAILFAFNVATVAQTDTPQNKLPESAAGRRVAAYIESFNSGDEAAVREFQSKNFASTILQRRSEAERLQMYRQIHGNLGRLTLRRVLQAKNDAISILVAAANGEWLRCDFNFEAAAPHKITSLSIDQTEAGDESVSDSPAPNSELELVNDVSAYLDELVQADEFSGVVLLAKNGKPVFQRAYGFASQAYQAFNRVDTKFNLGSINKIFTKIAICQLAEQGRLAFDDPIGKHLPDYPNQQAAEKVTILHLLNMSSGIGDIFNDKYANLPKDRLRTLKDYLPLFAGDPLAFEPGTRRQYSNGGYIVLGAIIEAVSGEDYFDYVRAHIFKPAGMENTGSFEADAIVPNLATGYTLRAGGSGERRSNVYTKPARGSSAGGGYSTAEDLLKFTLALQNLKLLSSEYTKWLLSGMDSAPLAHAQKATVPITEGNLGIAGGAPGINAILDMDVDSGYTLIVLSNYDPPSAEKVGRQIRGRLPRLEN
;
A
#
# COMPACT_ATOMS: atom_id res chain seq x y z
N MET A 1 53.72 14.92 -25.36
CA MET A 1 53.67 13.85 -26.38
C MET A 1 52.23 13.81 -26.90
N LYS A 2 52.00 14.40 -28.07
CA LYS A 2 50.70 14.56 -28.74
C LYS A 2 50.43 13.32 -29.59
N LEU A 3 49.22 12.78 -29.57
CA LEU A 3 48.70 11.98 -30.68
C LEU A 3 47.31 12.52 -31.05
N ARG A 4 47.33 13.30 -32.14
CA ARG A 4 46.20 13.60 -33.04
C ARG A 4 46.23 12.57 -34.15
N THR A 5 45.09 11.99 -34.51
CA THR A 5 44.68 11.75 -35.92
C THR A 5 43.20 11.35 -35.93
N THR A 6 42.25 12.21 -36.33
CA THR A 6 41.83 12.67 -37.67
C THR A 6 40.62 11.89 -38.19
N PHE A 7 39.60 12.69 -38.52
CA PHE A 7 38.32 12.41 -39.15
C PHE A 7 38.42 11.72 -40.52
N LEU A 8 37.36 10.99 -40.88
CA LEU A 8 36.92 10.86 -42.26
C LEU A 8 35.45 11.30 -42.37
N SER A 9 35.24 12.21 -43.31
CA SER A 9 34.01 12.89 -43.68
C SER A 9 33.40 12.22 -44.90
N ALA A 10 32.08 12.05 -44.94
CA ALA A 10 31.33 12.06 -46.18
C ALA A 10 29.92 12.66 -45.93
N LYS A 11 29.70 13.86 -46.48
CA LYS A 11 28.39 14.49 -46.71
C LYS A 11 27.85 14.04 -48.07
N ALA A 12 26.54 13.76 -48.14
CA ALA A 12 25.57 14.27 -49.14
C ALA A 12 24.24 13.51 -48.95
N VAL A 13 23.21 14.12 -48.36
CA VAL A 13 22.10 14.84 -49.02
C VAL A 13 21.19 13.92 -49.84
N GLY A 14 19.97 13.73 -49.34
CA GLY A 14 18.86 13.08 -50.02
C GLY A 14 17.55 13.29 -49.26
N THR A 15 16.93 14.43 -49.45
CA THR A 15 15.57 14.78 -49.00
C THR A 15 14.52 13.93 -49.71
N LEU A 16 13.65 13.24 -48.97
CA LEU A 16 12.38 12.71 -49.48
C LEU A 16 11.27 12.89 -48.45
N THR A 17 10.37 13.84 -48.73
CA THR A 17 9.04 14.01 -48.15
C THR A 17 8.04 12.98 -48.71
N PRO A 18 6.90 12.75 -48.05
CA PRO A 18 6.13 11.51 -48.17
C PRO A 18 5.12 11.56 -49.33
N THR A 19 5.10 10.52 -50.16
CA THR A 19 4.03 10.30 -51.13
C THR A 19 2.90 9.47 -50.54
N ARG A 20 1.78 10.14 -50.35
CA ARG A 20 0.42 9.63 -50.16
C ARG A 20 0.02 8.76 -51.37
N ARG A 21 -0.47 7.54 -51.15
CA ARG A 21 -1.29 6.82 -52.15
C ARG A 21 -2.60 6.37 -51.51
N ASP A 22 -3.65 7.01 -51.98
CA ASP A 22 -5.03 6.56 -51.89
C ASP A 22 -5.22 5.29 -52.74
N THR A 23 -5.78 4.24 -52.15
CA THR A 23 -6.50 3.20 -52.91
C THR A 23 -7.82 2.90 -52.20
N LYS A 24 -8.92 3.30 -52.84
CA LYS A 24 -10.30 2.94 -52.47
C LYS A 24 -10.63 1.49 -52.88
N PRO A 25 -11.66 0.89 -52.27
CA PRO A 25 -11.90 -0.56 -52.27
C PRO A 25 -12.85 -1.01 -53.38
N THR A 26 -12.82 -2.30 -53.72
CA THR A 26 -13.88 -3.00 -54.46
C THR A 26 -14.09 -4.41 -53.85
N PRO A 27 -15.28 -5.02 -54.01
CA PRO A 27 -15.97 -5.67 -52.90
C PRO A 27 -16.24 -7.18 -53.12
N GLY A 28 -16.63 -7.84 -52.03
CA GLY A 28 -17.51 -9.00 -52.07
C GLY A 28 -16.83 -10.35 -51.87
N LEU A 29 -17.00 -10.92 -50.69
CA LEU A 29 -17.87 -12.09 -50.54
C LEU A 29 -18.26 -12.28 -49.08
N SER A 30 -19.56 -12.21 -48.84
CA SER A 30 -20.22 -12.58 -47.61
C SER A 30 -20.11 -14.08 -47.35
N LEU A 31 -19.82 -14.51 -46.12
CA LEU A 31 -20.37 -15.76 -45.61
C LEU A 31 -20.89 -15.54 -44.19
N ARG A 32 -22.19 -15.82 -44.04
CA ARG A 32 -22.99 -15.58 -42.85
C ARG A 32 -22.77 -16.67 -41.81
N PHE A 33 -22.81 -16.26 -40.54
CA PHE A 33 -23.24 -17.08 -39.42
C PHE A 33 -24.60 -17.72 -39.71
N SER A 34 -24.73 -19.02 -39.48
CA SER A 34 -25.95 -19.61 -38.90
C SER A 34 -25.78 -21.08 -38.52
N THR A 35 -26.28 -21.39 -37.32
CA THR A 35 -27.04 -22.60 -36.95
C THR A 35 -26.33 -23.76 -36.27
N ALA A 36 -26.67 -23.83 -34.98
CA ALA A 36 -26.58 -24.94 -34.07
C ALA A 36 -27.26 -26.25 -34.53
N LEU A 37 -26.86 -27.32 -33.83
CA LEU A 37 -27.64 -28.48 -33.42
C LEU A 37 -28.00 -29.58 -34.44
N ARG A 38 -27.65 -30.81 -33.99
CA ARG A 38 -28.16 -32.15 -34.34
C ARG A 38 -27.42 -32.90 -35.45
N LEU A 39 -26.70 -33.96 -35.05
CA LEU A 39 -27.05 -35.32 -35.46
C LEU A 39 -26.52 -36.36 -34.44
N CYS A 40 -27.40 -37.27 -34.03
CA CYS A 40 -27.16 -38.35 -33.08
C CYS A 40 -26.87 -39.69 -33.78
N ALA A 41 -26.12 -40.53 -33.04
CA ALA A 41 -26.28 -41.99 -32.88
C ALA A 41 -25.76 -42.95 -33.98
N ARG A 42 -24.91 -43.94 -33.61
CA ARG A 42 -25.27 -45.25 -33.01
C ARG A 42 -24.05 -46.21 -32.88
N PHE A 43 -24.24 -47.26 -32.04
CA PHE A 43 -23.50 -48.53 -31.82
C PHE A 43 -22.48 -48.57 -30.66
N PHE A 44 -22.46 -49.50 -29.68
CA PHE A 44 -23.27 -50.67 -29.24
C PHE A 44 -22.89 -50.94 -27.74
N LEU A 45 -23.80 -50.91 -26.76
CA LEU A 45 -24.51 -52.01 -26.05
C LEU A 45 -23.71 -53.16 -25.37
N SER A 46 -24.08 -53.37 -24.09
CA SER A 46 -24.03 -54.57 -23.19
C SER A 46 -23.13 -54.35 -21.94
N ASN A 47 -23.58 -54.51 -20.68
CA ASN A 47 -24.57 -55.44 -20.12
C ASN A 47 -25.44 -54.82 -19.02
N SER A 48 -26.67 -55.33 -18.96
CA SER A 48 -27.76 -54.98 -18.05
C SER A 48 -28.00 -56.11 -17.05
N SER A 49 -28.41 -55.76 -15.83
CA SER A 49 -29.49 -56.44 -15.08
C SER A 49 -29.65 -55.78 -13.71
N ALA A 50 -30.81 -55.49 -13.12
CA ALA A 50 -32.21 -55.40 -13.53
C ALA A 50 -33.03 -55.16 -12.23
N VAL A 51 -34.00 -54.21 -12.28
CA VAL A 51 -35.40 -54.35 -11.77
C VAL A 51 -35.59 -54.33 -10.22
N THR A 52 -36.42 -53.50 -9.55
CA THR A 52 -37.82 -53.09 -9.82
C THR A 52 -38.25 -51.85 -9.01
N TYR A 53 -39.21 -51.11 -9.55
CA TYR A 53 -39.98 -49.99 -9.00
C TYR A 53 -40.80 -50.28 -7.73
N TRP A 54 -40.93 -49.29 -6.84
CA TRP A 54 -42.22 -48.81 -6.30
C TRP A 54 -42.09 -47.35 -5.83
N ALA A 55 -43.02 -46.50 -6.28
CA ALA A 55 -43.13 -45.10 -5.91
C ALA A 55 -44.04 -44.95 -4.68
N ILE A 56 -43.55 -44.29 -3.61
CA ILE A 56 -44.36 -43.64 -2.58
C ILE A 56 -43.72 -42.29 -2.25
N LEU A 57 -44.57 -41.27 -2.21
CA LEU A 57 -44.31 -39.85 -2.00
C LEU A 57 -43.89 -39.49 -0.56
N PHE A 58 -43.01 -38.48 -0.47
CA PHE A 58 -42.86 -37.46 0.58
C PHE A 58 -42.61 -37.87 2.05
N ALA A 59 -41.41 -37.58 2.54
CA ALA A 59 -41.10 -36.40 3.38
C ALA A 59 -39.89 -36.67 4.29
N PHE A 60 -38.71 -36.20 3.90
CA PHE A 60 -37.63 -35.90 4.86
C PHE A 60 -37.08 -34.52 4.52
N ASN A 61 -37.49 -33.54 5.31
CA ASN A 61 -36.84 -32.25 5.41
C ASN A 61 -35.49 -32.46 6.10
N VAL A 62 -34.41 -32.45 5.33
CA VAL A 62 -33.11 -31.98 5.83
C VAL A 62 -32.77 -30.78 4.96
N ALA A 63 -33.29 -29.63 5.34
CA ALA A 63 -32.81 -28.36 4.82
C ALA A 63 -31.44 -28.11 5.45
N THR A 64 -30.37 -28.62 4.81
CA THR A 64 -29.08 -27.95 4.89
C THR A 64 -29.27 -26.60 4.22
N VAL A 65 -29.43 -25.57 5.03
CA VAL A 65 -29.39 -24.17 4.60
C VAL A 65 -27.97 -23.89 4.12
N ALA A 66 -27.71 -24.14 2.84
CA ALA A 66 -26.68 -23.43 2.13
C ALA A 66 -27.22 -22.01 1.92
N GLN A 67 -26.81 -21.08 2.79
CA GLN A 67 -26.97 -19.65 2.52
C GLN A 67 -26.13 -19.33 1.28
N THR A 68 -26.81 -19.22 0.15
CA THR A 68 -26.25 -18.60 -1.04
C THR A 68 -26.11 -17.10 -0.75
N ASP A 69 -24.89 -16.65 -0.46
CA ASP A 69 -24.57 -15.22 -0.30
C ASP A 69 -24.59 -14.55 -1.67
N THR A 70 -25.79 -14.14 -2.10
CA THR A 70 -25.94 -13.23 -3.23
C THR A 70 -25.54 -11.82 -2.76
N PRO A 71 -24.71 -11.07 -3.50
CA PRO A 71 -24.42 -9.69 -3.17
C PRO A 71 -25.71 -8.85 -3.09
N GLN A 72 -25.97 -8.26 -1.92
CA GLN A 72 -27.15 -7.44 -1.66
C GLN A 72 -26.77 -5.98 -1.46
N ASN A 73 -27.64 -5.07 -1.91
CA ASN A 73 -27.53 -3.63 -1.61
C ASN A 73 -28.06 -3.27 -0.20
N LYS A 74 -28.36 -4.28 0.62
CA LYS A 74 -28.92 -4.13 1.97
C LYS A 74 -28.12 -5.00 2.95
N LEU A 75 -27.82 -4.44 4.12
CA LEU A 75 -27.19 -5.17 5.23
C LEU A 75 -28.09 -6.29 5.75
N PRO A 76 -27.52 -7.41 6.23
CA PRO A 76 -28.32 -8.49 6.81
C PRO A 76 -29.04 -8.02 8.07
N GLU A 77 -30.20 -8.62 8.37
CA GLU A 77 -30.97 -8.30 9.59
C GLU A 77 -30.42 -9.00 10.85
N SER A 78 -29.21 -9.59 10.75
CA SER A 78 -28.50 -10.18 11.88
C SER A 78 -28.07 -9.11 12.90
N ALA A 79 -27.67 -9.55 14.10
CA ALA A 79 -27.12 -8.63 15.11
C ALA A 79 -25.88 -7.89 14.59
N ALA A 80 -25.00 -8.60 13.87
CA ALA A 80 -23.84 -8.05 13.19
C ALA A 80 -24.25 -7.01 12.13
N GLY A 81 -25.23 -7.32 11.26
CA GLY A 81 -25.67 -6.39 10.22
C GLY A 81 -26.33 -5.12 10.76
N ARG A 82 -27.13 -5.22 11.83
CA ARG A 82 -27.64 -4.05 12.56
C ARG A 82 -26.52 -3.20 13.15
N ARG A 83 -25.45 -3.83 13.63
CA ARG A 83 -24.29 -3.14 14.20
C ARG A 83 -23.50 -2.37 13.14
N VAL A 84 -23.35 -2.92 11.94
CA VAL A 84 -22.76 -2.22 10.79
C VAL A 84 -23.63 -1.05 10.35
N ALA A 85 -24.96 -1.22 10.31
CA ALA A 85 -25.88 -0.12 9.98
C ALA A 85 -25.75 1.03 10.98
N ALA A 86 -25.75 0.71 12.28
CA ALA A 86 -25.55 1.68 13.37
C ALA A 86 -24.17 2.34 13.32
N TYR A 87 -23.12 1.65 12.85
CA TYR A 87 -21.82 2.27 12.61
C TYR A 87 -21.91 3.34 11.53
N ILE A 88 -22.49 3.03 10.36
CA ILE A 88 -22.62 3.98 9.26
C ILE A 88 -23.46 5.20 9.68
N GLU A 89 -24.56 4.97 10.41
CA GLU A 89 -25.42 6.04 10.94
C GLU A 89 -24.65 6.93 11.92
N SER A 90 -23.98 6.31 12.90
CA SER A 90 -23.16 7.02 13.89
C SER A 90 -22.05 7.82 13.22
N PHE A 91 -21.34 7.23 12.25
CA PHE A 91 -20.30 7.91 11.50
C PHE A 91 -20.85 9.10 10.71
N ASN A 92 -21.98 8.92 10.03
CA ASN A 92 -22.60 9.95 9.20
C ASN A 92 -23.30 11.07 9.99
N SER A 93 -23.45 10.89 11.30
CA SER A 93 -24.11 11.89 12.15
C SER A 93 -23.29 13.16 12.28
N GLY A 94 -21.96 13.08 12.14
CA GLY A 94 -21.07 14.21 12.46
C GLY A 94 -21.00 14.52 13.96
N ASP A 95 -21.68 13.77 14.81
CA ASP A 95 -21.82 14.02 16.25
C ASP A 95 -20.92 13.08 17.08
N GLU A 96 -19.98 13.67 17.80
CA GLU A 96 -19.07 12.93 18.68
C GLU A 96 -19.78 12.24 19.84
N ALA A 97 -20.90 12.78 20.33
CA ALA A 97 -21.66 12.12 21.40
C ALA A 97 -22.28 10.81 20.89
N ALA A 98 -22.87 10.84 19.69
CA ALA A 98 -23.41 9.65 19.02
C ALA A 98 -22.31 8.63 18.70
N VAL A 99 -21.12 9.07 18.29
CA VAL A 99 -19.97 8.18 18.05
C VAL A 99 -19.43 7.57 19.34
N ARG A 100 -19.31 8.36 20.41
CA ARG A 100 -18.91 7.86 21.73
C ARG A 100 -19.88 6.79 22.23
N GLU A 101 -21.17 7.06 22.15
CA GLU A 101 -22.21 6.13 22.56
C GLU A 101 -22.17 4.85 21.72
N PHE A 102 -22.02 4.98 20.40
CA PHE A 102 -21.87 3.83 19.53
C PHE A 102 -20.64 3.01 19.92
N GLN A 103 -19.45 3.62 20.03
CA GLN A 103 -18.22 2.90 20.33
C GLN A 103 -18.31 2.16 21.67
N SER A 104 -18.77 2.80 22.74
CA SER A 104 -18.90 2.18 24.06
C SER A 104 -19.86 0.98 24.09
N LYS A 105 -20.98 1.06 23.35
CA LYS A 105 -21.99 -0.02 23.29
C LYS A 105 -21.60 -1.15 22.35
N ASN A 106 -20.87 -0.85 21.27
CA ASN A 106 -20.74 -1.74 20.13
C ASN A 106 -19.34 -2.35 19.97
N PHE A 107 -18.28 -1.77 20.54
CA PHE A 107 -16.93 -2.31 20.43
C PHE A 107 -16.58 -3.21 21.62
N ALA A 108 -15.82 -4.26 21.34
CA ALA A 108 -15.28 -5.15 22.38
C ALA A 108 -14.32 -4.38 23.30
N SER A 109 -14.25 -4.79 24.58
CA SER A 109 -13.39 -4.15 25.58
C SER A 109 -11.92 -4.14 25.17
N THR A 110 -11.46 -5.21 24.53
CA THR A 110 -10.10 -5.36 24.01
C THR A 110 -9.73 -4.24 23.03
N ILE A 111 -10.66 -3.79 22.18
CA ILE A 111 -10.43 -2.66 21.27
C ILE A 111 -10.53 -1.32 21.97
N LEU A 112 -11.48 -1.16 22.89
CA LEU A 112 -11.64 0.06 23.67
C LEU A 112 -10.44 0.35 24.58
N GLN A 113 -9.68 -0.69 24.99
CA GLN A 113 -8.48 -0.55 25.80
C GLN A 113 -7.22 -0.21 24.98
N ARG A 114 -7.19 -0.54 23.67
CA ARG A 114 -6.04 -0.23 22.80
C ARG A 114 -5.84 1.26 22.55
N ARG A 115 -6.92 2.06 22.63
CA ARG A 115 -6.90 3.51 22.43
C ARG A 115 -7.87 4.18 23.38
N SER A 116 -7.42 5.26 24.00
CA SER A 116 -8.28 6.11 24.82
C SER A 116 -9.47 6.63 24.04
N GLU A 117 -10.53 7.03 24.75
CA GLU A 117 -11.70 7.63 24.11
C GLU A 117 -11.35 8.88 23.30
N ALA A 118 -10.46 9.73 23.83
CA ALA A 118 -10.00 10.93 23.17
C ALA A 118 -9.33 10.62 21.81
N GLU A 119 -8.44 9.61 21.77
CA GLU A 119 -7.78 9.19 20.53
C GLU A 119 -8.77 8.60 19.51
N ARG A 120 -9.74 7.80 19.96
CA ARG A 120 -10.78 7.25 19.08
C ARG A 120 -11.67 8.33 18.48
N LEU A 121 -12.04 9.34 19.27
CA LEU A 121 -12.82 10.49 18.79
C LEU A 121 -12.00 11.39 17.85
N GLN A 122 -10.70 11.57 18.13
CA GLN A 122 -9.80 12.29 17.24
C GLN A 122 -9.66 11.59 15.87
N MET A 123 -9.47 10.27 15.86
CA MET A 123 -9.47 9.49 14.62
C MET A 123 -10.77 9.64 13.86
N TYR A 124 -11.91 9.55 14.56
CA TYR A 124 -13.22 9.77 13.94
C TYR A 124 -13.30 11.15 13.28
N ARG A 125 -12.92 12.23 13.99
CA ARG A 125 -12.89 13.59 13.42
C ARG A 125 -12.05 13.65 12.14
N GLN A 126 -10.88 13.02 12.14
CA GLN A 126 -9.99 13.00 10.99
C GLN A 126 -10.62 12.26 9.80
N ILE A 127 -11.12 11.04 10.04
CA ILE A 127 -11.69 10.18 8.99
C ILE A 127 -12.97 10.81 8.43
N HIS A 128 -13.90 11.25 9.29
CA HIS A 128 -15.13 11.92 8.88
C HIS A 128 -14.85 13.27 8.20
N GLY A 129 -13.88 14.05 8.69
CA GLY A 129 -13.49 15.31 8.07
C GLY A 129 -12.92 15.15 6.66
N ASN A 130 -12.22 14.04 6.38
CA ASN A 130 -11.67 13.75 5.06
C ASN A 130 -12.69 13.12 4.09
N LEU A 131 -13.43 12.12 4.57
CA LEU A 131 -14.32 11.31 3.74
C LEU A 131 -15.70 11.95 3.56
N GLY A 132 -16.14 12.75 4.54
CA GLY A 132 -17.53 13.16 4.67
C GLY A 132 -18.46 11.96 4.87
N ARG A 133 -19.67 12.02 4.32
CA ARG A 133 -20.69 10.97 4.50
C ARG A 133 -20.34 9.70 3.73
N LEU A 134 -20.55 8.54 4.36
CA LEU A 134 -20.46 7.22 3.76
C LEU A 134 -21.84 6.76 3.28
N THR A 135 -21.93 6.31 2.04
CA THR A 135 -23.15 5.70 1.52
C THR A 135 -22.88 4.23 1.20
N LEU A 136 -23.63 3.31 1.82
CA LEU A 136 -23.57 1.90 1.46
C LEU A 136 -23.90 1.74 -0.02
N ARG A 137 -23.00 1.08 -0.74
CA ARG A 137 -23.20 0.71 -2.15
C ARG A 137 -23.53 -0.75 -2.26
N ARG A 138 -22.83 -1.60 -1.51
CA ARG A 138 -22.99 -3.05 -1.60
C ARG A 138 -22.50 -3.76 -0.34
N VAL A 139 -23.12 -4.88 0.01
CA VAL A 139 -22.57 -5.86 0.96
C VAL A 139 -21.75 -6.85 0.17
N LEU A 140 -20.47 -6.94 0.50
CA LEU A 140 -19.51 -7.82 -0.15
C LEU A 140 -19.55 -9.21 0.49
N GLN A 141 -19.61 -9.28 1.83
CA GLN A 141 -19.68 -10.53 2.60
C GLN A 141 -20.55 -10.35 3.85
N ALA A 142 -21.31 -11.37 4.23
CA ALA A 142 -22.24 -11.32 5.36
C ALA A 142 -22.23 -12.60 6.20
N LYS A 143 -21.11 -12.88 6.89
CA LYS A 143 -21.00 -13.98 7.85
C LYS A 143 -21.39 -13.51 9.27
N ASN A 144 -21.62 -14.45 10.19
CA ASN A 144 -22.02 -14.13 11.57
C ASN A 144 -20.91 -13.42 12.36
N ASP A 145 -19.66 -13.73 12.04
CA ASP A 145 -18.44 -13.25 12.68
C ASP A 145 -17.70 -12.18 11.84
N ALA A 146 -18.08 -11.98 10.59
CA ALA A 146 -17.49 -10.99 9.70
C ALA A 146 -18.48 -10.41 8.68
N ILE A 147 -18.47 -9.09 8.50
CA ILE A 147 -19.23 -8.39 7.46
C ILE A 147 -18.30 -7.45 6.71
N SER A 148 -18.29 -7.56 5.39
CA SER A 148 -17.56 -6.66 4.50
C SER A 148 -18.53 -5.86 3.66
N ILE A 149 -18.34 -4.55 3.58
CA ILE A 149 -19.17 -3.66 2.77
C ILE A 149 -18.33 -2.77 1.88
N LEU A 150 -18.92 -2.38 0.76
CA LEU A 150 -18.43 -1.33 -0.11
C LEU A 150 -19.28 -0.08 0.12
N VAL A 151 -18.63 1.03 0.44
CA VAL A 151 -19.25 2.34 0.63
C VAL A 151 -18.62 3.37 -0.32
N ALA A 152 -19.40 4.36 -0.72
CA ALA A 152 -18.89 5.55 -1.39
C ALA A 152 -18.88 6.72 -0.40
N ALA A 153 -17.74 7.39 -0.29
CA ALA A 153 -17.56 8.59 0.51
C ALA A 153 -17.97 9.85 -0.25
N ALA A 154 -18.31 10.93 0.46
CA ALA A 154 -18.75 12.19 -0.13
C ALA A 154 -17.63 12.91 -0.89
N ASN A 155 -16.37 12.64 -0.54
CA ASN A 155 -15.19 13.12 -1.28
C ASN A 155 -14.94 12.39 -2.62
N GLY A 156 -15.78 11.41 -2.97
CA GLY A 156 -15.69 10.64 -4.22
C GLY A 156 -14.88 9.35 -4.11
N GLU A 157 -14.30 9.05 -2.94
CA GLU A 157 -13.55 7.81 -2.72
C GLU A 157 -14.50 6.61 -2.54
N TRP A 158 -14.05 5.45 -3.04
CA TRP A 158 -14.69 4.17 -2.76
C TRP A 158 -13.91 3.49 -1.66
N LEU A 159 -14.61 2.98 -0.66
CA LEU A 159 -14.01 2.37 0.51
C LEU A 159 -14.61 0.99 0.74
N ARG A 160 -13.75 0.03 1.03
CA ARG A 160 -14.12 -1.24 1.62
C ARG A 160 -14.03 -1.11 3.13
N CYS A 161 -15.10 -1.45 3.84
CA CYS A 161 -15.09 -1.54 5.29
C CYS A 161 -15.29 -3.00 5.71
N ASP A 162 -14.33 -3.57 6.44
CA ASP A 162 -14.44 -4.92 7.00
C ASP A 162 -14.65 -4.85 8.52
N PHE A 163 -15.70 -5.51 8.98
CA PHE A 163 -16.10 -5.61 10.37
C PHE A 163 -15.93 -7.04 10.83
N ASN A 164 -15.33 -7.23 12.00
CA ASN A 164 -15.29 -8.53 12.67
C ASN A 164 -15.99 -8.44 14.03
N PHE A 165 -16.58 -9.54 14.46
CA PHE A 165 -17.43 -9.60 15.64
C PHE A 165 -16.99 -10.71 16.61
N GLU A 166 -17.31 -10.55 17.89
CA GLU A 166 -17.22 -11.64 18.86
C GLU A 166 -18.08 -12.85 18.40
N ALA A 167 -17.57 -14.07 18.57
CA ALA A 167 -18.29 -15.28 18.18
C ALA A 167 -19.56 -15.51 19.01
N ALA A 168 -19.53 -15.11 20.29
CA ALA A 168 -20.68 -15.18 21.19
C ALA A 168 -21.51 -13.90 21.15
N ALA A 169 -22.81 -14.02 21.46
CA ALA A 169 -23.64 -12.85 21.72
C ALA A 169 -23.00 -12.00 22.85
N PRO A 170 -22.94 -10.67 22.70
CA PRO A 170 -23.74 -9.87 21.79
C PRO A 170 -23.07 -9.54 20.45
N HIS A 171 -22.00 -10.23 20.02
CA HIS A 171 -21.29 -9.98 18.76
C HIS A 171 -20.75 -8.55 18.67
N LYS A 172 -19.98 -8.09 19.66
CA LYS A 172 -19.36 -6.75 19.60
C LYS A 172 -18.27 -6.72 18.53
N ILE A 173 -18.02 -5.52 17.99
CA ILE A 173 -16.98 -5.30 16.98
C ILE A 173 -15.62 -5.50 17.62
N THR A 174 -14.87 -6.48 17.13
CA THR A 174 -13.49 -6.79 17.53
C THR A 174 -12.47 -6.18 16.57
N SER A 175 -12.86 -5.78 15.37
CA SER A 175 -12.04 -4.92 14.53
C SER A 175 -12.87 -4.23 13.44
N LEU A 176 -12.35 -3.10 12.98
CA LEU A 176 -12.85 -2.37 11.82
C LEU A 176 -11.66 -1.91 10.98
N SER A 177 -11.58 -2.33 9.72
CA SER A 177 -10.68 -1.76 8.72
C SER A 177 -11.47 -0.94 7.70
N ILE A 178 -10.86 0.13 7.20
CA ILE A 178 -11.40 0.97 6.13
C ILE A 178 -10.27 1.15 5.13
N ASP A 179 -10.42 0.56 3.95
CA ASP A 179 -9.42 0.59 2.88
C ASP A 179 -9.99 1.33 1.68
N GLN A 180 -9.18 2.21 1.08
CA GLN A 180 -9.53 2.81 -0.21
C GLN A 180 -9.48 1.75 -1.31
N THR A 181 -10.46 1.79 -2.21
CA THR A 181 -10.56 0.89 -3.35
C THR A 181 -11.11 1.60 -4.58
N GLU A 182 -11.16 0.90 -5.71
CA GLU A 182 -11.74 1.39 -6.96
C GLU A 182 -13.23 1.05 -7.05
N ALA A 183 -13.96 1.81 -7.87
CA ALA A 183 -15.36 1.53 -8.17
C ALA A 183 -15.47 0.18 -8.90
N GLY A 184 -16.00 -0.84 -8.21
CA GLY A 184 -16.16 -2.19 -8.78
C GLY A 184 -15.15 -3.24 -8.30
N ASP A 185 -14.32 -2.96 -7.28
CA ASP A 185 -13.58 -4.02 -6.57
C ASP A 185 -14.57 -4.90 -5.77
N GLU A 186 -15.11 -5.90 -6.45
CA GLU A 186 -16.04 -6.89 -5.90
C GLU A 186 -15.31 -8.06 -5.19
N SER A 187 -13.97 -8.05 -5.14
CA SER A 187 -13.20 -9.22 -4.70
C SER A 187 -13.22 -9.39 -3.18
N VAL A 188 -14.10 -10.25 -2.69
CA VAL A 188 -14.00 -10.85 -1.35
C VAL A 188 -13.13 -12.09 -1.45
N SER A 189 -12.20 -12.29 -0.50
CA SER A 189 -11.68 -13.63 -0.24
C SER A 189 -12.83 -14.46 0.35
N ASP A 190 -13.60 -15.14 -0.49
CA ASP A 190 -14.64 -16.08 -0.05
C ASP A 190 -14.05 -17.37 0.52
N SER A 191 -12.73 -17.56 0.40
CA SER A 191 -12.02 -18.69 0.99
C SER A 191 -12.12 -18.63 2.53
N PRO A 192 -12.55 -19.72 3.19
CA PRO A 192 -12.46 -19.84 4.64
C PRO A 192 -11.01 -19.60 5.10
N ALA A 193 -10.83 -19.14 6.34
CA ALA A 193 -9.49 -19.02 6.89
C ALA A 193 -8.82 -20.40 6.83
N PRO A 194 -7.58 -20.50 6.30
CA PRO A 194 -6.86 -21.76 6.19
C PRO A 194 -6.67 -22.37 7.58
N ASN A 195 -6.90 -23.68 7.69
CA ASN A 195 -6.80 -24.45 8.92
C ASN A 195 -5.35 -24.84 9.26
N SER A 196 -4.39 -24.52 8.38
CA SER A 196 -2.96 -24.76 8.59
C SER A 196 -2.08 -23.77 7.79
N GLU A 197 -0.81 -23.63 8.19
CA GLU A 197 0.18 -22.83 7.44
C GLU A 197 0.39 -23.37 6.00
N LEU A 198 0.31 -24.69 5.81
CA LEU A 198 0.42 -25.32 4.50
C LEU A 198 -0.77 -24.95 3.60
N GLU A 199 -1.98 -24.94 4.15
CA GLU A 199 -3.19 -24.53 3.43
C GLU A 199 -3.12 -23.04 3.07
N LEU A 200 -2.68 -22.18 4.00
CA LEU A 200 -2.44 -20.76 3.74
C LEU A 200 -1.46 -20.56 2.57
N VAL A 201 -0.33 -21.27 2.58
CA VAL A 201 0.69 -21.19 1.52
C VAL A 201 0.12 -21.63 0.16
N ASN A 202 -0.66 -22.71 0.12
CA ASN A 202 -1.27 -23.20 -1.11
C ASN A 202 -2.32 -22.23 -1.66
N ASP A 203 -3.18 -21.70 -0.80
CA ASP A 203 -4.21 -20.75 -1.18
C ASP A 203 -3.59 -19.45 -1.72
N VAL A 204 -2.58 -18.93 -1.02
CA VAL A 204 -1.84 -17.73 -1.45
C VAL A 204 -1.14 -17.98 -2.78
N SER A 205 -0.54 -19.16 -2.97
CA SER A 205 0.06 -19.55 -4.25
C SER A 205 -0.96 -19.52 -5.37
N ALA A 206 -2.08 -20.24 -5.22
CA ALA A 206 -3.09 -20.37 -6.26
C ALA A 206 -3.66 -19.01 -6.68
N TYR A 207 -3.96 -18.16 -5.69
CA TYR A 207 -4.43 -16.80 -5.95
C TYR A 207 -3.40 -15.95 -6.71
N LEU A 208 -2.12 -16.02 -6.34
CA LEU A 208 -1.06 -15.30 -7.05
C LEU A 208 -0.87 -15.84 -8.47
N ASP A 209 -0.97 -17.15 -8.67
CA ASP A 209 -0.88 -17.77 -9.99
C ASP A 209 -2.01 -17.28 -10.92
N GLU A 210 -3.24 -17.13 -10.40
CA GLU A 210 -4.36 -16.53 -11.13
C GLU A 210 -4.09 -15.08 -11.54
N LEU A 211 -3.62 -14.24 -10.60
CA LEU A 211 -3.29 -12.84 -10.91
C LEU A 211 -2.17 -12.72 -11.95
N VAL A 212 -1.18 -13.61 -11.90
CA VAL A 212 -0.07 -13.60 -12.84
C VAL A 212 -0.52 -14.04 -14.23
N GLN A 213 -1.40 -15.05 -14.32
CA GLN A 213 -2.02 -15.46 -15.59
C GLN A 213 -2.88 -14.35 -16.20
N ALA A 214 -3.57 -13.57 -15.36
CA ALA A 214 -4.37 -12.41 -15.78
C ALA A 214 -3.52 -11.16 -16.08
N ASP A 215 -2.19 -11.22 -15.94
CA ASP A 215 -1.28 -10.07 -16.03
C ASP A 215 -1.69 -8.92 -15.09
N GLU A 216 -2.16 -9.24 -13.89
CA GLU A 216 -2.53 -8.30 -12.83
C GLU A 216 -1.45 -8.14 -11.76
N PHE A 217 -0.50 -9.08 -11.68
CA PHE A 217 0.61 -9.04 -10.73
C PHE A 217 1.95 -9.45 -11.34
N SER A 218 2.99 -8.69 -11.00
CA SER A 218 4.39 -9.01 -11.29
C SER A 218 5.22 -8.42 -10.15
N GLY A 219 5.95 -9.27 -9.41
CA GLY A 219 6.49 -8.86 -8.13
C GLY A 219 7.07 -9.98 -7.27
N VAL A 220 7.33 -9.65 -6.00
CA VAL A 220 7.75 -10.58 -4.95
C VAL A 220 6.77 -10.47 -3.79
N VAL A 221 6.38 -11.62 -3.25
CA VAL A 221 5.57 -11.73 -2.03
C VAL A 221 6.36 -12.51 -0.99
N LEU A 222 6.45 -11.96 0.21
CA LEU A 222 7.01 -12.62 1.39
C LEU A 222 6.01 -12.54 2.53
N LEU A 223 5.66 -13.69 3.10
CA LEU A 223 4.97 -13.80 4.38
C LEU A 223 5.91 -14.47 5.38
N ALA A 224 6.10 -13.84 6.53
CA ALA A 224 6.87 -14.38 7.64
C ALA A 224 6.02 -14.54 8.89
N LYS A 225 6.34 -15.55 9.69
CA LYS A 225 5.79 -15.79 11.02
C LYS A 225 6.95 -15.78 12.03
N ASN A 226 6.85 -14.94 13.05
CA ASN A 226 7.86 -14.77 14.08
C ASN A 226 9.27 -14.55 13.50
N GLY A 227 9.35 -13.69 12.47
CA GLY A 227 10.60 -13.36 11.78
C GLY A 227 11.14 -14.40 10.80
N LYS A 228 10.47 -15.54 10.62
CA LYS A 228 10.88 -16.58 9.68
C LYS A 228 9.96 -16.61 8.47
N PRO A 229 10.48 -16.54 7.23
CA PRO A 229 9.66 -16.69 6.04
C PRO A 229 8.93 -18.04 6.02
N VAL A 230 7.60 -17.99 5.87
CA VAL A 230 6.73 -19.16 5.66
C VAL A 230 6.26 -19.25 4.22
N PHE A 231 6.28 -18.11 3.51
CA PHE A 231 6.08 -18.02 2.06
C PHE A 231 7.04 -16.98 1.49
N GLN A 232 7.72 -17.30 0.40
CA GLN A 232 8.54 -16.34 -0.35
C GLN A 232 8.61 -16.77 -1.81
N ARG A 233 8.02 -15.97 -2.71
CA ARG A 233 8.02 -16.26 -4.15
C ARG A 233 8.10 -15.01 -4.99
N ALA A 234 8.66 -15.18 -6.18
CA ALA A 234 8.79 -14.15 -7.20
C ALA A 234 7.97 -14.54 -8.44
N TYR A 235 7.34 -13.55 -9.06
CA TYR A 235 6.35 -13.70 -10.11
C TYR A 235 6.56 -12.68 -11.22
N GLY A 236 6.29 -13.06 -12.46
CA GLY A 236 6.36 -12.16 -13.62
C GLY A 236 7.78 -11.68 -13.95
N PHE A 237 7.86 -10.59 -14.71
CA PHE A 237 9.11 -10.05 -15.24
C PHE A 237 9.63 -8.87 -14.43
N ALA A 238 10.90 -8.91 -14.03
CA ALA A 238 11.64 -7.73 -13.57
C ALA A 238 11.86 -6.76 -14.73
N SER A 239 12.08 -7.30 -15.93
CA SER A 239 12.15 -6.52 -17.17
C SER A 239 11.52 -7.27 -18.33
N GLN A 240 10.43 -6.73 -18.86
CA GLN A 240 9.79 -7.22 -20.08
C GLN A 240 10.69 -7.03 -21.31
N ALA A 241 11.41 -5.90 -21.40
CA ALA A 241 12.30 -5.59 -22.52
C ALA A 241 13.43 -6.62 -22.71
N TYR A 242 13.93 -7.16 -21.60
CA TYR A 242 14.99 -8.17 -21.59
C TYR A 242 14.49 -9.59 -21.28
N GLN A 243 13.18 -9.78 -21.17
CA GLN A 243 12.56 -11.03 -20.73
C GLN A 243 13.19 -11.61 -19.45
N ALA A 244 13.59 -10.73 -18.53
CA ALA A 244 14.23 -11.10 -17.28
C ALA A 244 13.16 -11.31 -16.20
N PHE A 245 13.06 -12.52 -15.66
CA PHE A 245 12.13 -12.86 -14.59
C PHE A 245 12.49 -12.19 -13.27
N ASN A 246 11.47 -11.89 -12.48
CA ASN A 246 11.66 -11.53 -11.08
C ASN A 246 12.28 -12.70 -10.32
N ARG A 247 13.08 -12.35 -9.32
CA ARG A 247 13.64 -13.27 -8.33
C ARG A 247 13.38 -12.72 -6.95
N VAL A 248 13.53 -13.56 -5.93
CA VAL A 248 13.29 -13.17 -4.54
C VAL A 248 14.22 -12.03 -4.07
N ASP A 249 15.38 -11.87 -4.74
CA ASP A 249 16.37 -10.81 -4.53
C ASP A 249 16.19 -9.60 -5.47
N THR A 250 15.13 -9.56 -6.28
CA THR A 250 14.84 -8.39 -7.13
C THR A 250 14.54 -7.17 -6.25
N LYS A 251 15.17 -6.05 -6.59
CA LYS A 251 14.98 -4.74 -5.95
C LYS A 251 13.82 -4.01 -6.61
N PHE A 252 12.81 -3.66 -5.82
CA PHE A 252 11.64 -2.90 -6.26
C PHE A 252 11.65 -1.52 -5.67
N ASN A 253 11.09 -0.56 -6.41
CA ASN A 253 10.88 0.77 -5.89
C ASN A 253 9.82 0.71 -4.79
N LEU A 254 10.07 1.34 -3.65
CA LEU A 254 9.22 1.25 -2.47
C LEU A 254 8.18 2.37 -2.40
N GLY A 255 8.19 3.31 -3.33
CA GLY A 255 7.36 4.52 -3.26
C GLY A 255 7.51 5.19 -1.90
N SER A 256 6.38 5.44 -1.24
CA SER A 256 6.31 6.17 0.04
C SER A 256 6.73 5.38 1.27
N ILE A 257 7.04 4.09 1.18
CA ILE A 257 7.56 3.32 2.33
C ILE A 257 8.86 3.96 2.84
N ASN A 258 9.69 4.57 1.99
CA ASN A 258 10.95 5.19 2.44
C ASN A 258 10.78 6.29 3.51
N LYS A 259 9.58 6.88 3.65
CA LYS A 259 9.26 7.84 4.71
C LYS A 259 9.54 7.29 6.11
N ILE A 260 9.40 5.96 6.30
CA ILE A 260 9.70 5.33 7.59
C ILE A 260 11.18 5.49 7.98
N PHE A 261 12.10 5.42 7.01
CA PHE A 261 13.52 5.60 7.26
C PHE A 261 13.85 7.05 7.61
N THR A 262 13.18 8.01 6.95
CA THR A 262 13.28 9.44 7.30
C THR A 262 12.76 9.71 8.72
N LYS A 263 11.63 9.10 9.12
CA LYS A 263 11.13 9.19 10.50
C LYS A 263 12.16 8.67 11.51
N ILE A 264 12.73 7.49 11.23
CA ILE A 264 13.75 6.88 12.11
C ILE A 264 14.98 7.77 12.21
N ALA A 265 15.48 8.34 11.11
CA ALA A 265 16.63 9.23 11.14
C ALA A 265 16.39 10.47 12.01
N ILE A 266 15.21 11.08 11.92
CA ILE A 266 14.82 12.21 12.79
C ILE A 266 14.76 11.78 14.26
N CYS A 267 14.17 10.62 14.55
CA CYS A 267 14.14 10.07 15.92
C CYS A 267 15.56 9.80 16.45
N GLN A 268 16.47 9.25 15.64
CA GLN A 268 17.87 9.04 16.04
C GLN A 268 18.57 10.35 16.40
N LEU A 269 18.37 11.41 15.61
CA LEU A 269 18.94 12.74 15.90
C LEU A 269 18.30 13.38 17.15
N ALA A 270 17.00 13.16 17.38
CA ALA A 270 16.31 13.60 18.59
C ALA A 270 16.81 12.84 19.84
N GLU A 271 17.00 11.52 19.76
CA GLU A 271 17.58 10.68 20.80
C GLU A 271 18.98 11.15 21.21
N GLN A 272 19.76 11.63 20.24
CA GLN A 272 21.09 12.19 20.46
C GLN A 272 21.06 13.63 21.03
N GLY A 273 19.89 14.23 21.21
CA GLY A 273 19.72 15.61 21.67
C GLY A 273 20.17 16.66 20.65
N ARG A 274 20.30 16.29 19.37
CA ARG A 274 20.77 17.18 18.29
C ARG A 274 19.66 18.06 17.70
N LEU A 275 18.41 17.65 17.87
CA LEU A 275 17.22 18.40 17.50
C LEU A 275 16.10 18.10 18.50
N ALA A 276 15.09 18.97 18.54
CA ALA A 276 13.84 18.74 19.26
C ALA A 276 12.65 18.77 18.28
N PHE A 277 11.58 18.04 18.59
CA PHE A 277 10.42 17.94 17.68
C PHE A 277 9.63 19.25 17.54
N ASP A 278 9.68 20.11 18.55
CA ASP A 278 9.10 21.44 18.57
C ASP A 278 10.01 22.51 17.94
N ASP A 279 11.23 22.15 17.53
CA ASP A 279 12.11 23.07 16.83
C ASP A 279 11.44 23.58 15.55
N PRO A 280 11.38 24.91 15.34
CA PRO A 280 10.96 25.47 14.06
C PRO A 280 11.98 25.09 12.98
N ILE A 281 11.53 24.83 11.75
CA ILE A 281 12.44 24.37 10.69
C ILE A 281 13.56 25.38 10.40
N GLY A 282 13.31 26.68 10.59
CA GLY A 282 14.29 27.76 10.40
C GLY A 282 15.46 27.70 11.38
N LYS A 283 15.33 27.02 12.53
CA LYS A 283 16.45 26.76 13.45
C LYS A 283 17.54 25.91 12.80
N HIS A 284 17.13 24.95 11.97
CA HIS A 284 18.02 23.99 11.31
C HIS A 284 18.30 24.36 9.85
N LEU A 285 17.42 25.14 9.22
CA LEU A 285 17.50 25.62 7.85
C LEU A 285 17.33 27.15 7.82
N PRO A 286 18.33 27.94 8.23
CA PRO A 286 18.20 29.40 8.37
C PRO A 286 17.90 30.11 7.03
N ASP A 287 18.35 29.54 5.92
CA ASP A 287 18.13 30.07 4.57
C ASP A 287 16.85 29.52 3.91
N TYR A 288 15.89 28.99 4.69
CA TYR A 288 14.65 28.43 4.12
C TYR A 288 13.83 29.53 3.41
N PRO A 289 13.43 29.35 2.13
CA PRO A 289 12.90 30.46 1.32
C PRO A 289 11.61 31.10 1.84
N ASN A 290 10.69 30.30 2.40
CA ASN A 290 9.46 30.81 3.00
C ASN A 290 9.65 31.08 4.50
N GLN A 291 9.74 32.35 4.88
CA GLN A 291 9.96 32.76 6.27
C GLN A 291 8.82 32.36 7.22
N GLN A 292 7.56 32.38 6.77
CA GLN A 292 6.45 31.92 7.61
C GLN A 292 6.56 30.42 7.90
N ALA A 293 6.97 29.63 6.90
CA ALA A 293 7.24 28.22 7.11
C ALA A 293 8.44 28.04 8.05
N ALA A 294 9.52 28.80 7.84
CA ALA A 294 10.73 28.76 8.67
C ALA A 294 10.44 28.99 10.15
N GLU A 295 9.55 29.94 10.48
CA GLU A 295 9.23 30.34 11.85
C GLU A 295 8.16 29.46 12.51
N LYS A 296 7.14 29.02 11.76
CA LYS A 296 5.93 28.39 12.33
C LYS A 296 5.88 26.87 12.18
N VAL A 297 6.51 26.31 11.15
CA VAL A 297 6.49 24.86 10.94
C VAL A 297 7.53 24.24 11.87
N THR A 298 7.12 23.23 12.64
CA THR A 298 8.02 22.47 13.50
C THR A 298 8.37 21.11 12.87
N ILE A 299 9.41 20.46 13.38
CA ILE A 299 9.74 19.08 12.97
C ILE A 299 8.55 18.13 13.19
N LEU A 300 7.81 18.29 14.29
CA LEU A 300 6.60 17.52 14.58
C LEU A 300 5.52 17.73 13.51
N HIS A 301 5.30 18.98 13.08
CA HIS A 301 4.35 19.29 12.02
C HIS A 301 4.71 18.59 10.70
N LEU A 302 5.99 18.41 10.41
CA LEU A 302 6.42 17.64 9.23
C LEU A 302 6.17 16.14 9.40
N LEU A 303 6.56 15.56 10.54
CA LEU A 303 6.43 14.12 10.80
C LEU A 303 4.98 13.62 10.74
N ASN A 304 4.06 14.40 11.30
CA ASN A 304 2.64 14.06 11.40
C ASN A 304 1.78 14.63 10.25
N MET A 305 2.42 15.17 9.21
CA MET A 305 1.76 15.72 8.02
C MET A 305 0.79 16.87 8.32
N SER A 306 1.14 17.77 9.26
CA SER A 306 0.32 18.95 9.63
C SER A 306 1.00 20.30 9.36
N SER A 307 2.06 20.33 8.56
CA SER A 307 2.85 21.54 8.32
C SER A 307 2.18 22.59 7.43
N GLY A 308 1.25 22.20 6.57
CA GLY A 308 0.75 23.08 5.50
C GLY A 308 1.76 23.29 4.36
N ILE A 309 2.93 22.66 4.39
CA ILE A 309 3.90 22.68 3.27
C ILE A 309 3.34 21.82 2.12
N GLY A 310 3.34 22.39 0.92
CA GLY A 310 2.81 21.75 -0.29
C GLY A 310 3.57 20.50 -0.76
N ASP A 311 3.05 19.87 -1.82
CA ASP A 311 3.62 18.67 -2.42
C ASP A 311 4.63 19.01 -3.53
N ILE A 312 5.54 18.08 -3.82
CA ILE A 312 6.47 18.16 -4.94
C ILE A 312 5.80 17.85 -6.27
N PHE A 313 4.75 17.02 -6.29
CA PHE A 313 4.08 16.60 -7.52
C PHE A 313 3.11 17.68 -8.02
N ASN A 314 3.69 18.77 -8.52
CA ASN A 314 2.99 19.94 -9.04
C ASN A 314 3.46 20.29 -10.47
N ASP A 315 2.97 21.39 -11.04
CA ASP A 315 3.33 21.82 -12.40
C ASP A 315 4.84 22.05 -12.57
N LYS A 316 5.55 22.51 -11.53
CA LYS A 316 7.01 22.67 -11.59
C LYS A 316 7.67 21.31 -11.75
N TYR A 317 7.23 20.29 -11.01
CA TYR A 317 7.74 18.92 -11.19
C TYR A 317 7.36 18.37 -12.56
N ALA A 318 6.12 18.53 -13.01
CA ALA A 318 5.67 18.04 -14.31
C ALA A 318 6.55 18.56 -15.46
N ASN A 319 6.87 19.86 -15.43
CA ASN A 319 7.66 20.55 -16.45
C ASN A 319 9.19 20.43 -16.27
N LEU A 320 9.68 19.95 -15.12
CA LEU A 320 11.11 19.77 -14.88
C LEU A 320 11.64 18.48 -15.57
N PRO A 321 12.79 18.55 -16.26
CA PRO A 321 13.52 17.35 -16.66
C PRO A 321 13.88 16.48 -15.44
N LYS A 322 13.37 15.25 -15.42
CA LYS A 322 13.44 14.38 -14.23
C LYS A 322 14.87 13.92 -13.88
N ASP A 323 15.75 13.93 -14.87
CA ASP A 323 17.19 13.65 -14.75
C ASP A 323 17.95 14.65 -13.87
N ARG A 324 17.36 15.84 -13.60
CA ARG A 324 17.93 16.88 -12.75
C ARG A 324 17.66 16.69 -11.25
N LEU A 325 16.82 15.73 -10.87
CA LEU A 325 16.45 15.49 -9.48
C LEU A 325 17.31 14.37 -8.89
N ARG A 326 18.50 14.72 -8.36
CA ARG A 326 19.50 13.75 -7.86
C ARG A 326 19.78 13.87 -6.36
N THR A 327 19.75 15.08 -5.83
CA THR A 327 19.97 15.41 -4.41
C THR A 327 18.70 15.99 -3.80
N LEU A 328 18.58 16.02 -2.47
CA LEU A 328 17.41 16.63 -1.84
C LEU A 328 17.26 18.13 -2.16
N LYS A 329 18.39 18.83 -2.29
CA LYS A 329 18.43 20.24 -2.67
C LYS A 329 17.76 20.51 -4.02
N ASP A 330 17.85 19.59 -4.97
CA ASP A 330 17.25 19.74 -6.30
C ASP A 330 15.71 19.79 -6.25
N TYR A 331 15.09 19.24 -5.19
CA TYR A 331 13.64 19.23 -5.02
C TYR A 331 13.10 20.49 -4.34
N LEU A 332 13.89 21.18 -3.51
CA LEU A 332 13.41 22.34 -2.74
C LEU A 332 12.79 23.45 -3.62
N PRO A 333 13.34 23.81 -4.80
CA PRO A 333 12.74 24.83 -5.67
C PRO A 333 11.32 24.50 -6.15
N LEU A 334 10.88 23.24 -6.05
CA LEU A 334 9.55 22.81 -6.47
C LEU A 334 8.44 23.26 -5.53
N PHE A 335 8.74 23.58 -4.26
CA PHE A 335 7.70 23.87 -3.26
C PHE A 335 8.13 24.80 -2.12
N ALA A 336 9.43 24.90 -1.80
CA ALA A 336 9.88 25.49 -0.53
C ALA A 336 9.59 27.00 -0.39
N GLY A 337 9.44 27.70 -1.51
CA GLY A 337 9.06 29.12 -1.55
C GLY A 337 7.56 29.40 -1.63
N ASP A 338 6.73 28.36 -1.74
CA ASP A 338 5.29 28.54 -1.91
C ASP A 338 4.62 28.84 -0.54
N PRO A 339 3.49 29.58 -0.50
CA PRO A 339 2.75 29.83 0.73
C PRO A 339 2.27 28.54 1.42
N LEU A 340 2.08 28.60 2.75
CA LEU A 340 1.48 27.50 3.49
C LEU A 340 0.01 27.33 3.08
N ALA A 341 -0.42 26.08 2.86
CA ALA A 341 -1.79 25.76 2.49
C ALA A 341 -2.80 25.99 3.63
N PHE A 342 -2.33 25.93 4.89
CA PHE A 342 -3.09 26.20 6.10
C PHE A 342 -2.13 26.48 7.27
N GLU A 343 -2.66 26.98 8.39
CA GLU A 343 -1.85 27.24 9.59
C GLU A 343 -1.29 25.93 10.17
N PRO A 344 0.04 25.82 10.42
CA PRO A 344 0.66 24.59 10.89
C PRO A 344 -0.01 24.03 12.16
N GLY A 345 -0.16 22.71 12.22
CA GLY A 345 -0.79 22.00 13.34
C GLY A 345 -2.33 22.00 13.34
N THR A 346 -2.98 22.83 12.53
CA THR A 346 -4.47 22.93 12.55
C THR A 346 -5.18 21.86 11.73
N ARG A 347 -4.50 21.25 10.74
CA ARG A 347 -5.04 20.23 9.83
C ARG A 347 -3.95 19.24 9.45
N ARG A 348 -4.34 18.08 8.89
CA ARG A 348 -3.40 17.13 8.28
C ARG A 348 -3.57 17.12 6.76
N GLN A 349 -2.46 17.18 6.03
CA GLN A 349 -2.39 17.01 4.58
C GLN A 349 -1.11 16.27 4.24
N TYR A 350 -1.25 15.17 3.48
CA TYR A 350 -0.11 14.42 2.99
C TYR A 350 0.85 15.31 2.19
N SER A 351 2.14 15.29 2.52
CA SER A 351 3.12 16.18 1.89
C SER A 351 4.45 15.47 1.67
N ASN A 352 4.83 15.26 0.41
CA ASN A 352 6.19 14.82 0.09
C ASN A 352 7.19 15.95 0.28
N GLY A 353 6.78 17.21 0.03
CA GLY A 353 7.60 18.38 0.28
C GLY A 353 8.06 18.45 1.74
N GLY A 354 7.15 18.23 2.69
CA GLY A 354 7.48 18.19 4.11
C GLY A 354 8.53 17.12 4.47
N TYR A 355 8.50 15.96 3.83
CA TYR A 355 9.50 14.91 4.05
C TYR A 355 10.85 15.21 3.39
N ILE A 356 10.87 16.00 2.32
CA ILE A 356 12.10 16.55 1.75
C ILE A 356 12.72 17.59 2.67
N VAL A 357 11.91 18.41 3.35
CA VAL A 357 12.40 19.31 4.41
C VAL A 357 12.99 18.51 5.57
N LEU A 358 12.35 17.42 6.02
CA LEU A 358 12.94 16.52 7.04
C LEU A 358 14.29 15.95 6.57
N GLY A 359 14.41 15.57 5.31
CA GLY A 359 15.67 15.12 4.72
C GLY A 359 16.76 16.21 4.75
N ALA A 360 16.42 17.45 4.39
CA ALA A 360 17.35 18.58 4.46
C ALA A 360 17.75 18.91 5.92
N ILE A 361 16.84 18.75 6.89
CA ILE A 361 17.15 18.88 8.32
C ILE A 361 18.13 17.79 8.75
N ILE A 362 17.93 16.54 8.31
CA ILE A 362 18.89 15.45 8.57
C ILE A 362 20.27 15.84 8.05
N GLU A 363 20.38 16.35 6.82
CA GLU A 363 21.66 16.79 6.26
C GLU A 363 22.31 17.91 7.08
N ALA A 364 21.54 18.96 7.39
CA ALA A 364 22.03 20.11 8.15
C ALA A 364 22.47 19.76 9.58
N VAL A 365 21.66 18.95 10.28
CA VAL A 365 21.94 18.57 11.67
C VAL A 365 23.04 17.54 11.75
N SER A 366 23.05 16.54 10.87
CA SER A 366 24.01 15.43 10.89
C SER A 366 25.39 15.82 10.37
N GLY A 367 25.44 16.68 9.33
CA GLY A 367 26.63 16.94 8.53
C GLY A 367 26.89 15.90 7.43
N GLU A 368 25.98 14.93 7.24
CA GLU A 368 26.08 13.85 6.27
C GLU A 368 25.04 14.04 5.15
N ASP A 369 25.33 13.60 3.92
CA ASP A 369 24.31 13.47 2.87
C ASP A 369 23.18 12.53 3.35
N TYR A 370 21.93 12.84 3.03
CA TYR A 370 20.78 12.07 3.53
C TYR A 370 20.88 10.58 3.20
N PHE A 371 21.32 10.25 1.99
CA PHE A 371 21.40 8.87 1.53
C PHE A 371 22.53 8.11 2.25
N ASP A 372 23.63 8.81 2.52
CA ASP A 372 24.75 8.26 3.28
C ASP A 372 24.36 8.05 4.75
N TYR A 373 23.65 9.00 5.37
CA TYR A 373 23.14 8.88 6.73
C TYR A 373 22.22 7.66 6.87
N VAL A 374 21.19 7.55 6.01
CA VAL A 374 20.23 6.43 6.06
C VAL A 374 20.95 5.10 5.82
N ARG A 375 21.91 5.04 4.90
CA ARG A 375 22.70 3.82 4.68
C ARG A 375 23.52 3.45 5.91
N ALA A 376 24.20 4.41 6.53
CA ALA A 376 25.12 4.18 7.64
C ALA A 376 24.41 3.86 8.96
N HIS A 377 23.30 4.54 9.25
CA HIS A 377 22.64 4.52 10.55
C HIS A 377 21.36 3.67 10.58
N ILE A 378 20.86 3.23 9.41
CA ILE A 378 19.63 2.42 9.32
C ILE A 378 19.88 1.14 8.53
N PHE A 379 20.25 1.24 7.25
CA PHE A 379 20.36 0.05 6.40
C PHE A 379 21.48 -0.90 6.87
N LYS A 380 22.67 -0.38 7.14
CA LYS A 380 23.79 -1.21 7.64
C LYS A 380 23.49 -1.86 9.00
N PRO A 381 23.03 -1.14 10.05
CA PRO A 381 22.68 -1.76 11.33
C PRO A 381 21.55 -2.79 11.22
N ALA A 382 20.61 -2.60 10.29
CA ALA A 382 19.55 -3.57 10.03
C ALA A 382 19.98 -4.74 9.13
N GLY A 383 21.16 -4.69 8.48
CA GLY A 383 21.62 -5.72 7.55
C GLY A 383 20.94 -5.67 6.17
N MET A 384 20.43 -4.49 5.77
CA MET A 384 19.73 -4.26 4.51
C MET A 384 20.68 -3.93 3.34
N GLU A 385 21.49 -4.89 2.93
CA GLU A 385 22.58 -4.69 1.96
C GLU A 385 22.11 -4.42 0.52
N ASN A 386 20.87 -4.76 0.20
CA ASN A 386 20.26 -4.60 -1.11
C ASN A 386 19.30 -3.40 -1.18
N THR A 387 19.37 -2.51 -0.19
CA THR A 387 18.49 -1.35 -0.04
C THR A 387 19.22 -0.04 -0.28
N GLY A 388 18.60 0.86 -1.04
CA GLY A 388 19.18 2.16 -1.33
C GLY A 388 18.33 3.04 -2.25
N SER A 389 18.71 4.32 -2.32
CA SER A 389 18.21 5.22 -3.35
C SER A 389 19.24 5.29 -4.47
N PHE A 390 19.01 4.53 -5.52
CA PHE A 390 19.92 4.44 -6.66
C PHE A 390 19.59 5.50 -7.71
N GLU A 391 20.63 6.03 -8.36
CA GLU A 391 20.46 6.89 -9.52
C GLU A 391 19.98 6.08 -10.73
N ALA A 392 19.18 6.68 -11.59
CA ALA A 392 18.54 6.01 -12.72
C ALA A 392 19.53 5.57 -13.80
N ASP A 393 20.71 6.21 -13.85
CA ASP A 393 21.84 5.89 -14.71
C ASP A 393 22.92 5.04 -14.01
N ALA A 394 22.71 4.66 -12.74
CA ALA A 394 23.61 3.74 -12.05
C ALA A 394 23.40 2.30 -12.53
N ILE A 395 24.51 1.56 -12.65
CA ILE A 395 24.47 0.13 -12.96
C ILE A 395 24.14 -0.62 -11.67
N VAL A 396 22.87 -0.96 -11.49
CA VAL A 396 22.38 -1.70 -10.31
C VAL A 396 21.86 -3.07 -10.73
N PRO A 397 22.51 -4.16 -10.29
CA PRO A 397 22.02 -5.50 -10.55
C PRO A 397 20.64 -5.74 -9.93
N ASN A 398 19.80 -6.48 -10.65
CA ASN A 398 18.52 -7.01 -10.19
C ASN A 398 17.52 -5.92 -9.81
N LEU A 399 17.57 -4.78 -10.48
CA LEU A 399 16.62 -3.68 -10.31
C LEU A 399 15.40 -3.88 -11.22
N ALA A 400 14.19 -3.91 -10.66
CA ALA A 400 12.97 -4.02 -11.44
C ALA A 400 12.70 -2.74 -12.25
N THR A 401 12.28 -2.91 -13.50
CA THR A 401 11.66 -1.84 -14.28
C THR A 401 10.20 -1.74 -13.89
N GLY A 402 9.72 -0.53 -13.58
CA GLY A 402 8.30 -0.29 -13.31
C GLY A 402 7.48 -0.14 -14.59
N TYR A 403 6.25 -0.65 -14.57
CA TYR A 403 5.34 -0.68 -15.72
C TYR A 403 3.97 -0.10 -15.36
N THR A 404 3.49 0.84 -16.16
CA THR A 404 2.25 1.57 -15.90
C THR A 404 1.31 1.56 -17.11
N LEU A 405 0.02 1.41 -16.85
CA LEU A 405 -1.06 1.61 -17.82
C LEU A 405 -1.45 3.10 -17.93
N ARG A 406 -1.05 3.92 -16.96
CA ARG A 406 -1.44 5.34 -16.88
C ARG A 406 -0.68 6.23 -17.88
N ALA A 407 0.40 5.73 -18.49
CA ALA A 407 1.26 6.48 -19.42
C ALA A 407 1.03 6.18 -20.92
N GLY A 408 0.01 5.38 -21.27
CA GLY A 408 -0.27 5.02 -22.66
C GLY A 408 -1.76 4.75 -22.89
N GLY A 409 -2.43 5.63 -23.64
CA GLY A 409 -3.84 5.48 -24.02
C GLY A 409 -4.16 4.28 -24.92
N SER A 410 -3.23 3.33 -25.08
CA SER A 410 -3.36 2.11 -25.89
C SER A 410 -3.76 0.86 -25.09
N GLY A 411 -3.93 0.95 -23.76
CA GLY A 411 -4.23 -0.21 -22.91
C GLY A 411 -3.05 -1.15 -22.69
N GLU A 412 -1.86 -0.80 -23.19
CA GLU A 412 -0.62 -1.55 -22.99
C GLU A 412 0.24 -0.90 -21.90
N ARG A 413 0.92 -1.75 -21.10
CA ARG A 413 1.85 -1.29 -20.09
C ARG A 413 3.07 -0.64 -20.73
N ARG A 414 3.49 0.50 -20.17
CA ARG A 414 4.72 1.21 -20.57
C ARG A 414 5.68 1.32 -19.41
N SER A 415 6.98 1.35 -19.70
CA SER A 415 7.98 1.65 -18.68
C SER A 415 7.71 3.02 -18.04
N ASN A 416 7.79 3.08 -16.71
CA ASN A 416 7.63 4.32 -15.95
C ASN A 416 8.91 5.19 -15.90
N VAL A 417 9.90 4.92 -16.76
CA VAL A 417 11.20 5.61 -16.75
C VAL A 417 11.07 7.14 -16.82
N TYR A 418 10.07 7.67 -17.53
CA TYR A 418 9.86 9.12 -17.67
C TYR A 418 9.05 9.77 -16.54
N THR A 419 8.46 8.98 -15.64
CA THR A 419 7.65 9.53 -14.53
C THR A 419 8.49 9.70 -13.25
N LYS A 420 9.60 8.96 -13.15
CA LYS A 420 10.47 8.93 -11.97
C LYS A 420 11.60 9.97 -12.06
N PRO A 421 12.04 10.53 -10.91
CA PRO A 421 13.26 11.33 -10.85
C PRO A 421 14.51 10.48 -11.11
N ALA A 422 15.65 11.13 -11.35
CA ALA A 422 16.95 10.46 -11.43
C ALA A 422 17.25 9.67 -10.17
N ARG A 423 16.92 10.20 -8.99
CA ARG A 423 17.08 9.51 -7.71
C ARG A 423 15.89 9.81 -6.82
N GLY A 424 15.34 8.80 -6.14
CA GLY A 424 14.30 9.00 -5.12
C GLY A 424 14.76 9.94 -4.01
N SER A 425 13.82 10.62 -3.35
CA SER A 425 14.09 11.57 -2.26
C SER A 425 13.83 10.94 -0.88
N SER A 426 13.98 11.73 0.18
CA SER A 426 13.60 11.34 1.55
C SER A 426 12.09 11.15 1.74
N ALA A 427 11.28 11.53 0.76
CA ALA A 427 9.85 11.24 0.74
C ALA A 427 9.52 9.90 0.08
N GLY A 428 10.42 9.31 -0.71
CA GLY A 428 10.09 8.10 -1.46
C GLY A 428 10.95 7.84 -2.68
N GLY A 429 10.76 6.68 -3.28
CA GLY A 429 11.38 6.34 -4.56
C GLY A 429 12.70 5.59 -4.46
N GLY A 430 13.11 5.19 -3.25
CA GLY A 430 14.20 4.25 -3.03
C GLY A 430 13.78 2.81 -3.33
N TYR A 431 14.73 1.89 -3.25
CA TYR A 431 14.54 0.48 -3.61
C TYR A 431 14.96 -0.44 -2.48
N SER A 432 14.31 -1.60 -2.39
CA SER A 432 14.69 -2.69 -1.47
C SER A 432 14.21 -4.04 -2.00
N THR A 433 14.56 -5.10 -1.30
CA THR A 433 14.07 -6.47 -1.50
C THR A 433 13.11 -6.84 -0.38
N ALA A 434 12.30 -7.88 -0.58
CA ALA A 434 11.40 -8.35 0.47
C ALA A 434 12.17 -8.87 1.70
N GLU A 435 13.34 -9.48 1.49
CA GLU A 435 14.21 -9.94 2.57
C GLU A 435 14.76 -8.78 3.40
N ASP A 436 15.24 -7.71 2.76
CA ASP A 436 15.78 -6.55 3.46
C ASP A 436 14.68 -5.84 4.27
N LEU A 437 13.46 -5.74 3.75
CA LEU A 437 12.33 -5.20 4.51
C LEU A 437 11.95 -6.07 5.72
N LEU A 438 12.12 -7.40 5.64
CA LEU A 438 11.97 -8.28 6.80
C LEU A 438 13.11 -8.06 7.81
N LYS A 439 14.35 -7.89 7.35
CA LYS A 439 15.48 -7.55 8.24
C LYS A 439 15.26 -6.21 8.94
N PHE A 440 14.69 -5.24 8.24
CA PHE A 440 14.28 -3.96 8.81
C PHE A 440 13.27 -4.13 9.95
N THR A 441 12.19 -4.88 9.75
CA THR A 441 11.19 -5.09 10.81
C THR A 441 11.78 -5.76 12.02
N LEU A 442 12.65 -6.75 11.82
CA LEU A 442 13.36 -7.43 12.91
C LEU A 442 14.34 -6.50 13.63
N ALA A 443 15.06 -5.63 12.91
CA ALA A 443 15.96 -4.65 13.51
C ALA A 443 15.18 -3.64 14.37
N LEU A 444 14.00 -3.20 13.90
CA LEU A 444 13.12 -2.31 14.62
C LEU A 444 12.57 -2.96 15.90
N GLN A 445 12.01 -4.17 15.80
CA GLN A 445 11.48 -4.92 16.95
C GLN A 445 12.55 -5.20 18.02
N ASN A 446 13.79 -5.47 17.60
CA ASN A 446 14.92 -5.75 18.49
C ASN A 446 15.67 -4.49 18.96
N LEU A 447 15.08 -3.29 18.80
CA LEU A 447 15.62 -2.03 19.27
C LEU A 447 17.04 -1.71 18.74
N LYS A 448 17.37 -2.19 17.53
CA LYS A 448 18.67 -1.92 16.90
C LYS A 448 18.74 -0.52 16.30
N LEU A 449 17.58 0.09 16.02
CA LEU A 449 17.48 1.34 15.26
C LEU A 449 17.11 2.54 16.13
N LEU A 450 16.31 2.32 17.18
CA LEU A 450 15.73 3.32 18.07
C LEU A 450 15.58 2.75 19.49
N SER A 451 15.42 3.62 20.48
CA SER A 451 15.00 3.23 21.82
C SER A 451 13.62 2.56 21.81
N SER A 452 13.25 1.92 22.92
CA SER A 452 11.94 1.29 23.05
C SER A 452 10.80 2.30 22.95
N GLU A 453 10.94 3.47 23.58
CA GLU A 453 9.90 4.50 23.54
C GLU A 453 9.72 5.03 22.12
N TYR A 454 10.80 5.40 21.43
CA TYR A 454 10.71 5.87 20.05
C TYR A 454 10.20 4.81 19.10
N THR A 455 10.57 3.54 19.32
CA THR A 455 10.01 2.42 18.56
C THR A 455 8.51 2.29 18.79
N LYS A 456 8.03 2.33 20.04
CA LYS A 456 6.60 2.29 20.37
C LYS A 456 5.83 3.46 19.77
N TRP A 457 6.39 4.67 19.83
CA TRP A 457 5.78 5.85 19.24
C TRP A 457 5.72 5.79 17.71
N LEU A 458 6.75 5.24 17.06
CA LEU A 458 6.73 4.97 15.62
C LEU A 458 5.62 3.97 15.26
N LEU A 459 5.51 2.87 16.00
CA LEU A 459 4.50 1.82 15.80
C LEU A 459 3.08 2.25 16.20
N SER A 460 2.92 3.30 17.00
CA SER A 460 1.59 3.90 17.27
C SER A 460 1.13 4.85 16.16
N GLY A 461 1.93 5.05 15.11
CA GLY A 461 1.67 6.02 14.05
C GLY A 461 2.09 7.44 14.38
N MET A 462 2.74 7.67 15.53
CA MET A 462 3.15 8.99 16.04
C MET A 462 1.96 9.95 16.24
N ASP A 463 0.79 9.42 16.60
CA ASP A 463 -0.42 10.22 16.85
C ASP A 463 -0.42 10.89 18.24
N SER A 464 0.37 10.38 19.19
CA SER A 464 0.55 10.96 20.52
C SER A 464 1.64 12.04 20.51
N ALA A 465 1.68 12.86 21.57
CA ALA A 465 2.73 13.84 21.78
C ALA A 465 4.13 13.19 21.74
N PRO A 466 5.17 13.93 21.27
CA PRO A 466 6.53 13.44 21.27
C PRO A 466 7.01 13.08 22.68
N LEU A 467 7.89 12.10 22.76
CA LEU A 467 8.37 11.57 24.02
C LEU A 467 9.41 12.50 24.63
N ALA A 468 9.22 12.86 25.90
CA ALA A 468 10.12 13.77 26.60
C ALA A 468 11.51 13.14 26.85
N HIS A 469 11.60 11.82 27.05
CA HIS A 469 12.85 11.10 27.31
C HIS A 469 12.77 9.64 26.83
N ALA A 470 13.82 9.17 26.15
CA ALA A 470 14.03 7.76 25.84
C ALA A 470 14.71 7.05 27.03
N GLN A 471 14.17 5.94 27.50
CA GLN A 471 14.85 5.02 28.41
C GLN A 471 15.47 3.89 27.59
N LYS A 472 16.66 3.46 27.99
CA LYS A 472 17.28 2.28 27.39
C LYS A 472 16.59 1.03 27.92
N ALA A 473 15.45 0.67 27.36
CA ALA A 473 14.94 -0.68 27.53
C ALA A 473 15.78 -1.66 26.69
N THR A 474 16.01 -2.85 27.21
CA THR A 474 16.77 -3.93 26.55
C THR A 474 15.87 -5.07 26.06
N VAL A 475 14.55 -4.96 26.27
CA VAL A 475 13.58 -6.00 25.90
C VAL A 475 13.00 -5.67 24.52
N PRO A 476 12.95 -6.65 23.60
CA PRO A 476 12.29 -6.49 22.30
C PRO A 476 10.84 -6.02 22.42
N ILE A 477 10.33 -5.38 21.37
CA ILE A 477 8.93 -4.99 21.28
C ILE A 477 8.05 -6.23 21.16
N THR A 478 7.03 -6.33 22.01
CA THR A 478 6.09 -7.45 22.08
C THR A 478 4.66 -7.10 21.66
N GLU A 479 4.41 -5.84 21.32
CA GLU A 479 3.09 -5.33 20.90
C GLU A 479 3.22 -4.23 19.84
N GLY A 480 2.21 -4.09 19.00
CA GLY A 480 2.12 -2.99 18.03
C GLY A 480 2.07 -3.43 16.58
N ASN A 481 1.80 -2.48 15.68
CA ASN A 481 1.57 -2.74 14.28
C ASN A 481 2.29 -1.71 13.40
N LEU A 482 2.82 -2.12 12.26
CA LEU A 482 3.32 -1.23 11.22
C LEU A 482 2.65 -1.62 9.91
N GLY A 483 1.74 -0.79 9.41
CA GLY A 483 1.18 -0.93 8.06
C GLY A 483 1.58 0.29 7.23
N ILE A 484 2.40 0.09 6.21
CA ILE A 484 2.84 1.17 5.31
C ILE A 484 2.79 0.71 3.86
N ALA A 485 2.32 1.60 2.99
CA ALA A 485 2.22 1.37 1.56
C ALA A 485 2.96 2.45 0.78
N GLY A 486 3.38 2.10 -0.42
CA GLY A 486 3.99 3.00 -1.38
C GLY A 486 3.39 2.77 -2.77
N GLY A 487 3.05 3.87 -3.43
CA GLY A 487 2.39 3.81 -4.73
C GLY A 487 2.79 4.99 -5.61
N ALA A 488 3.00 4.71 -6.89
CA ALA A 488 3.16 5.66 -7.98
C ALA A 488 2.96 4.92 -9.31
N PRO A 489 2.87 5.59 -10.46
CA PRO A 489 2.80 4.90 -11.74
C PRO A 489 3.94 3.87 -11.92
N GLY A 490 3.58 2.58 -12.05
CA GLY A 490 4.48 1.44 -12.17
C GLY A 490 5.24 1.05 -10.90
N ILE A 491 4.74 1.47 -9.74
CA ILE A 491 5.34 1.21 -8.43
C ILE A 491 4.22 0.88 -7.45
N ASN A 492 4.23 -0.31 -6.86
CA ASN A 492 3.38 -0.57 -5.69
C ASN A 492 4.07 -1.50 -4.70
N ALA A 493 4.04 -1.13 -3.42
CA ALA A 493 4.64 -1.90 -2.35
C ALA A 493 3.83 -1.77 -1.07
N ILE A 494 3.79 -2.83 -0.26
CA ILE A 494 3.29 -2.78 1.11
C ILE A 494 4.26 -3.50 2.04
N LEU A 495 4.30 -3.04 3.27
CA LEU A 495 4.90 -3.71 4.42
C LEU A 495 3.89 -3.65 5.56
N ASP A 496 3.42 -4.81 5.98
CA ASP A 496 2.61 -4.97 7.18
C ASP A 496 3.34 -5.85 8.18
N MET A 497 3.42 -5.40 9.42
CA MET A 497 3.96 -6.15 10.54
C MET A 497 2.96 -6.04 11.68
N ASP A 498 2.49 -7.17 12.16
CA ASP A 498 1.68 -7.30 13.35
C ASP A 498 2.51 -8.07 14.39
N VAL A 499 2.95 -7.36 15.43
CA VAL A 499 3.80 -7.94 16.47
C VAL A 499 2.99 -8.92 17.32
N ASP A 500 1.70 -8.64 17.54
CA ASP A 500 0.83 -9.42 18.42
C ASP A 500 0.60 -10.81 17.82
N SER A 501 0.28 -10.87 16.52
CA SER A 501 0.18 -12.14 15.81
C SER A 501 1.52 -12.69 15.35
N GLY A 502 2.58 -11.89 15.32
CA GLY A 502 3.90 -12.26 14.83
C GLY A 502 3.98 -12.40 13.31
N TYR A 503 2.96 -12.00 12.56
CA TYR A 503 2.98 -12.02 11.10
C TYR A 503 3.65 -10.77 10.52
N THR A 504 4.41 -10.96 9.44
CA THR A 504 4.92 -9.85 8.61
C THR A 504 4.66 -10.19 7.14
N LEU A 505 3.93 -9.32 6.45
CA LEU A 505 3.61 -9.43 5.04
C LEU A 505 4.30 -8.32 4.26
N ILE A 506 5.03 -8.71 3.22
CA ILE A 506 5.70 -7.79 2.32
C ILE A 506 5.29 -8.17 0.90
N VAL A 507 4.76 -7.20 0.16
CA VAL A 507 4.44 -7.38 -1.26
C VAL A 507 5.08 -6.25 -2.02
N LEU A 508 5.92 -6.58 -3.00
CA LEU A 508 6.63 -5.66 -3.86
C LEU A 508 6.21 -5.92 -5.30
N SER A 509 5.68 -4.91 -5.98
CA SER A 509 5.17 -5.02 -7.35
C SER A 509 5.81 -3.97 -8.24
N ASN A 510 6.14 -4.35 -9.47
CA ASN A 510 6.55 -3.42 -10.52
C ASN A 510 5.39 -2.96 -11.42
N TYR A 511 4.14 -3.14 -10.98
CA TYR A 511 2.93 -2.61 -11.59
C TYR A 511 2.34 -1.43 -10.81
N ASP A 512 1.36 -0.75 -11.42
CA ASP A 512 0.60 0.33 -10.77
C ASP A 512 -0.08 -0.14 -9.47
N PRO A 513 -0.33 0.76 -8.51
CA PRO A 513 -1.34 0.53 -7.50
C PRO A 513 -2.71 0.32 -8.15
N PRO A 514 -3.54 -0.60 -7.62
CA PRO A 514 -3.38 -1.27 -6.33
C PRO A 514 -2.79 -2.69 -6.40
N SER A 515 -1.86 -3.01 -7.32
CA SER A 515 -1.38 -4.39 -7.53
C SER A 515 -0.84 -5.10 -6.27
N ALA A 516 0.04 -4.47 -5.50
CA ALA A 516 0.55 -5.02 -4.23
C ALA A 516 -0.49 -4.93 -3.10
N GLU A 517 -1.28 -3.86 -3.06
CA GLU A 517 -2.32 -3.64 -2.05
C GLU A 517 -3.45 -4.68 -2.16
N LYS A 518 -3.89 -5.00 -3.38
CA LYS A 518 -4.88 -6.04 -3.68
C LYS A 518 -4.39 -7.40 -3.18
N VAL A 519 -3.14 -7.74 -3.47
CA VAL A 519 -2.50 -8.96 -2.94
C VAL A 519 -2.46 -8.94 -1.41
N GLY A 520 -2.02 -7.83 -0.83
CA GLY A 520 -1.96 -7.61 0.60
C GLY A 520 -3.29 -7.89 1.29
N ARG A 521 -4.36 -7.24 0.82
CA ARG A 521 -5.72 -7.40 1.35
C ARG A 521 -6.15 -8.87 1.34
N GLN A 522 -5.95 -9.57 0.23
CA GLN A 522 -6.36 -10.97 0.09
C GLN A 522 -5.58 -11.89 1.03
N ILE A 523 -4.26 -11.70 1.17
CA ILE A 523 -3.44 -12.49 2.09
C ILE A 523 -3.83 -12.21 3.55
N ARG A 524 -4.01 -10.94 3.94
CA ARG A 524 -4.45 -10.57 5.31
C ARG A 524 -5.79 -11.21 5.67
N GLY A 525 -6.73 -11.24 4.72
CA GLY A 525 -8.04 -11.90 4.89
C GLY A 525 -7.94 -13.40 5.20
N ARG A 526 -6.81 -14.04 4.87
CA ARG A 526 -6.53 -15.46 5.08
C ARG A 526 -5.60 -15.74 6.25
N LEU A 527 -5.05 -14.73 6.92
CA LEU A 527 -4.18 -15.02 8.07
C LEU A 527 -5.03 -15.55 9.23
N PRO A 528 -4.61 -16.66 9.89
CA PRO A 528 -5.31 -17.15 11.07
C PRO A 528 -5.26 -16.06 12.14
N ARG A 529 -6.45 -15.60 12.53
CA ARG A 529 -6.59 -14.65 13.62
C ARG A 529 -6.48 -15.47 14.90
N LEU A 530 -5.51 -15.15 15.74
CA LEU A 530 -5.35 -15.81 17.03
C LEU A 530 -6.65 -15.62 17.82
N GLU A 531 -7.41 -16.70 17.95
CA GLU A 531 -8.34 -16.88 19.05
C GLU A 531 -7.48 -16.92 20.32
N ASN A 532 -7.57 -15.86 21.11
CA ASN A 532 -7.14 -15.90 22.51
C ASN A 532 -8.38 -16.05 23.38
#